data_AF-A0A925W2L4-F1
#
_entry.id   AF-A0A925W2L4-F1
#
_cell.length_a   1.000
_cell.length_b   1.000
_cell.length_c   1.000
_cell.angle_alpha   90.00
_cell.angle_beta   90.00
_cell.angle_gamma   90.00
#
_symmetry.space_group_name_H-M   'P 1'
#
loop_
_entity.id
_entity.type
_entity.pdbx_description
1 polymer ?
#
loop_
_entity_poly.entity_id
_entity_poly.type
_entity_poly.pdbx_seq_one_letter_code
_entity_poly.pdbx_strand_id
1 'polypeptide(L)'
;MGLSTSRARDAGAVLPDEWRVLRTAPAAGSWNMACDLTLLDLARAGRTGFLRVYGWREPTVSFGRNERTAGIFSKDALAAAGLVAVRRPTGGRALLHHREITYSVAVPVDHEVRWQHVYRAINEVLLRALVAMGVPAAVVETRPSSSPTHHASDVAPAAGVDAL
;
A
#
# COMPACT_ATOMS: atom_id res chain seq x y z
N MET A 1 14.11 -7.49 -39.72
CA MET A 1 13.20 -8.64 -39.56
C MET A 1 13.52 -9.26 -38.19
N GLY A 2 12.91 -8.73 -37.13
CA GLY A 2 13.20 -9.13 -35.75
C GLY A 2 11.94 -9.68 -35.11
N LEU A 3 11.94 -10.96 -34.80
CA LEU A 3 10.81 -11.69 -34.23
C LEU A 3 10.46 -11.10 -32.86
N SER A 4 9.37 -10.33 -32.83
CA SER A 4 8.67 -9.96 -31.60
C SER A 4 8.02 -11.24 -31.05
N THR A 5 8.69 -11.91 -30.12
CA THR A 5 8.07 -12.96 -29.33
C THR A 5 7.17 -12.29 -28.29
N SER A 6 5.99 -11.88 -28.73
CA SER A 6 4.83 -11.69 -27.85
C SER A 6 4.56 -13.03 -27.18
N ARG A 7 5.06 -13.23 -25.95
CA ARG A 7 4.56 -14.34 -25.12
C ARG A 7 3.08 -14.08 -24.89
N ALA A 8 2.25 -14.94 -25.45
CA ALA A 8 0.86 -15.04 -25.05
C ALA A 8 0.83 -15.21 -23.53
N ARG A 9 0.06 -14.37 -22.85
CA ARG A 9 -0.14 -14.50 -21.40
C ARG A 9 -0.78 -15.85 -21.14
N ASP A 10 -0.26 -16.57 -20.15
CA ASP A 10 -0.96 -17.70 -19.58
C ASP A 10 -2.29 -17.16 -19.03
N ALA A 11 -3.41 -17.63 -19.60
CA ALA A 11 -4.75 -17.20 -19.22
C ALA A 11 -5.01 -17.66 -17.78
N GLY A 12 -4.64 -16.82 -16.81
CA GLY A 12 -4.67 -17.14 -15.38
C GLY A 12 -3.61 -16.43 -14.54
N ALA A 13 -2.58 -15.82 -15.16
CA ALA A 13 -1.56 -15.08 -14.41
C ALA A 13 -2.12 -13.77 -13.81
N VAL A 14 -2.15 -13.71 -12.47
CA VAL A 14 -2.66 -12.58 -11.68
C VAL A 14 -1.70 -11.38 -11.64
N LEU A 15 -0.40 -11.62 -11.90
CA LEU A 15 0.67 -10.64 -11.83
C LEU A 15 1.25 -10.35 -13.22
N PRO A 16 1.81 -9.15 -13.46
CA PRO A 16 2.40 -8.80 -14.74
C PRO A 16 3.70 -9.57 -15.01
N ASP A 17 4.03 -9.72 -16.29
CA ASP A 17 5.28 -10.36 -16.75
C ASP A 17 6.50 -9.45 -16.57
N GLU A 18 6.31 -8.14 -16.67
CA GLU A 18 7.36 -7.14 -16.55
C GLU A 18 7.29 -6.44 -15.20
N TRP A 19 8.44 -6.38 -14.51
CA TRP A 19 8.59 -5.70 -13.23
C TRP A 19 9.70 -4.65 -13.25
N ARG A 20 9.50 -3.60 -12.46
CA ARG A 20 10.53 -2.65 -12.05
C ARG A 20 10.62 -2.66 -10.54
N VAL A 21 11.83 -2.86 -10.03
CA VAL A 21 12.11 -2.84 -8.59
C VAL A 21 12.85 -1.55 -8.25
N LEU A 22 12.28 -0.77 -7.34
CA LEU A 22 12.82 0.50 -6.88
C LEU A 22 13.23 0.39 -5.43
N ARG A 23 14.43 0.88 -5.12
CA ARG A 23 14.91 1.07 -3.75
C ARG A 23 15.13 2.57 -3.58
N THR A 24 14.29 3.22 -2.79
CA THR A 24 14.40 4.66 -2.53
C THR A 24 14.88 4.90 -1.11
N ALA A 25 15.69 5.93 -0.91
CA ALA A 25 16.10 6.35 0.42
C ALA A 25 14.88 6.72 1.29
N PRO A 26 15.01 6.66 2.63
CA PRO A 26 13.98 7.16 3.53
C PRO A 26 13.61 8.62 3.19
N ALA A 27 12.31 8.90 3.15
CA ALA A 27 11.80 10.21 2.72
C ALA A 27 10.62 10.67 3.57
N ALA A 28 10.18 11.92 3.32
CA ALA A 28 8.99 12.49 3.94
C ALA A 28 7.76 11.63 3.65
N GLY A 29 6.81 11.59 4.58
CA GLY A 29 5.57 10.85 4.35
C GLY A 29 4.82 11.31 3.09
N SER A 30 4.74 12.63 2.87
CA SER A 30 4.07 13.20 1.70
C SER A 30 4.74 12.80 0.39
N TRP A 31 6.08 12.81 0.37
CA TRP A 31 6.88 12.33 -0.76
C TRP A 31 6.65 10.84 -1.02
N ASN A 32 6.65 10.02 0.02
CA ASN A 32 6.38 8.59 -0.09
C ASN A 32 5.01 8.33 -0.72
N MET A 33 3.96 9.05 -0.27
CA MET A 33 2.62 8.95 -0.83
C MET A 33 2.54 9.42 -2.29
N ALA A 34 3.23 10.52 -2.62
CA ALA A 34 3.28 11.02 -4.00
C ALA A 34 3.93 10.01 -4.94
N CYS A 35 5.08 9.44 -4.56
CA CYS A 35 5.74 8.39 -5.33
C CYS A 35 4.85 7.15 -5.51
N ASP A 36 4.19 6.68 -4.45
CA ASP A 36 3.33 5.50 -4.53
C ASP A 36 2.12 5.75 -5.45
N LEU A 37 1.54 6.96 -5.42
CA LEU A 37 0.49 7.38 -6.36
C LEU A 37 1.00 7.45 -7.80
N THR A 38 2.17 8.03 -8.04
CA THR A 38 2.76 8.09 -9.39
C THR A 38 3.01 6.68 -9.95
N LEU A 39 3.55 5.76 -9.15
CA LEU A 39 3.76 4.37 -9.57
C LEU A 39 2.44 3.66 -9.86
N LEU A 40 1.38 3.95 -9.11
CA LEU A 40 0.04 3.45 -9.38
C LEU A 40 -0.51 3.95 -10.71
N ASP A 41 -0.34 5.22 -11.02
CA ASP A 41 -0.80 5.80 -12.30
C ASP A 41 0.00 5.26 -13.49
N LEU A 42 1.31 5.08 -13.34
CA LEU A 42 2.15 4.42 -14.35
C LEU A 42 1.73 2.96 -14.57
N ALA A 43 1.45 2.22 -13.49
CA ALA A 43 0.99 0.83 -13.59
C ALA A 43 -0.35 0.74 -14.32
N ARG A 44 -1.27 1.69 -14.10
CA ARG A 44 -2.55 1.76 -14.80
C ARG A 44 -2.42 2.08 -16.28
N ALA A 45 -1.49 2.96 -16.64
CA ALA A 45 -1.28 3.37 -18.03
C ALA A 45 -0.49 2.35 -18.85
N GLY A 46 0.30 1.50 -18.18
CA GLY A 46 1.21 0.55 -18.81
C GLY A 46 0.84 -0.92 -18.57
N ARG A 47 1.82 -1.79 -18.84
CA ARG A 47 1.75 -3.23 -18.55
C ARG A 47 2.78 -3.69 -17.52
N THR A 48 3.53 -2.76 -16.95
CA THR A 48 4.64 -2.99 -16.03
C THR A 48 4.16 -2.92 -14.58
N GLY A 49 4.55 -3.89 -13.76
CA GLY A 49 4.41 -3.86 -12.30
C GLY A 49 5.58 -3.15 -11.62
N PHE A 50 5.31 -2.50 -10.51
CA PHE A 50 6.31 -1.82 -9.70
C PHE A 50 6.31 -2.39 -8.29
N LEU A 51 7.50 -2.79 -7.82
CA LEU A 51 7.77 -3.04 -6.41
C LEU A 51 8.70 -1.94 -5.93
N ARG A 52 8.30 -1.18 -4.92
CA ARG A 52 9.14 -0.18 -4.28
C ARG A 52 9.38 -0.55 -2.83
N VAL A 53 10.64 -0.48 -2.39
CA VAL A 53 11.06 -0.68 -1.00
C VAL A 53 11.68 0.62 -0.50
N TYR A 54 11.25 1.10 0.66
CA TYR A 54 11.61 2.41 1.20
C TYR A 54 11.48 2.49 2.72
N GLY A 55 11.86 3.62 3.30
CA GLY A 55 11.66 3.94 4.71
C GLY A 55 11.07 5.33 4.92
N TRP A 56 10.86 5.69 6.18
CA TRP A 56 10.30 6.98 6.59
C TRP A 56 11.38 7.80 7.27
N ARG A 57 11.57 9.03 6.82
CA ARG A 57 12.61 9.93 7.35
C ARG A 57 12.27 10.41 8.75
N GLU A 58 10.99 10.62 9.04
CA GLU A 58 10.48 11.04 10.33
C GLU A 58 9.33 10.14 10.79
N PRO A 59 9.10 9.98 12.11
CA PRO A 59 7.90 9.35 12.64
C PRO A 59 6.64 9.93 11.97
N THR A 60 5.87 9.07 11.29
CA THR A 60 4.72 9.53 10.49
C THR A 60 3.52 8.64 10.74
N VAL A 61 2.38 9.25 11.07
CA VAL A 61 1.08 8.59 11.09
C VAL A 61 0.47 8.65 9.69
N SER A 62 0.19 7.49 9.09
CA SER A 62 -0.61 7.43 7.86
C SER A 62 -2.06 7.06 8.19
N PHE A 63 -3.01 7.88 7.75
CA PHE A 63 -4.44 7.62 7.87
C PHE A 63 -5.00 6.96 6.62
N GLY A 64 -5.90 6.00 6.77
CA GLY A 64 -6.57 5.37 5.64
C GLY A 64 -7.38 6.37 4.83
N ARG A 65 -7.55 6.12 3.53
CA ARG A 65 -8.27 7.00 2.59
C ARG A 65 -9.57 7.56 3.18
N ASN A 66 -10.40 6.67 3.75
CA ASN A 66 -11.73 7.00 4.28
C ASN A 66 -11.78 7.03 5.81
N GLU A 67 -10.63 7.00 6.50
CA GLU A 67 -10.59 7.03 7.95
C GLU A 67 -10.98 8.43 8.45
N ARG A 68 -11.96 8.46 9.36
CA ARG A 68 -12.38 9.70 10.05
C ARG A 68 -11.25 10.14 10.96
N THR A 69 -10.94 11.43 10.92
CA THR A 69 -9.82 11.98 11.67
C THR A 69 -10.18 13.22 12.48
N ALA A 70 -11.01 14.11 11.93
CA ALA A 70 -11.55 15.27 12.63
C ALA A 70 -12.23 14.89 13.95
N GLY A 71 -11.82 15.53 15.03
CA GLY A 71 -12.33 15.29 16.40
C GLY A 71 -11.85 14.00 17.06
N ILE A 72 -11.02 13.20 16.38
CA ILE A 72 -10.41 11.97 16.91
C ILE A 72 -8.91 12.15 17.11
N PHE A 73 -8.26 12.78 16.14
CA PHE A 73 -6.85 13.13 16.18
C PHE A 73 -6.72 14.65 16.26
N SER A 74 -5.67 15.11 16.93
CA SER A 74 -5.34 16.53 17.06
C SER A 74 -4.00 16.78 16.37
N LYS A 75 -3.99 17.74 15.44
CA LYS A 75 -2.76 18.19 14.76
C LYS A 75 -1.70 18.68 15.76
N ASP A 76 -2.12 19.45 16.77
CA ASP A 76 -1.22 19.98 17.80
C ASP A 76 -0.63 18.87 18.67
N ALA A 77 -1.44 17.87 19.05
CA ALA A 77 -0.95 16.73 19.82
C ALA A 77 0.06 15.89 19.02
N LEU A 78 -0.18 15.68 17.72
CA LEU A 78 0.76 14.99 16.84
C LEU A 78 2.06 15.77 16.71
N ALA A 79 2.00 17.09 16.50
CA ALA A 79 3.17 17.95 16.41
C ALA A 79 3.97 17.97 17.72
N ALA A 80 3.30 18.08 18.87
CA ALA A 80 3.93 18.02 20.19
C ALA A 80 4.63 16.67 20.45
N ALA A 81 4.13 15.58 19.86
CA ALA A 81 4.75 14.26 19.91
C ALA A 81 5.85 14.06 18.82
N GLY A 82 6.16 15.07 18.01
CA GLY A 82 7.12 14.97 16.91
C GLY A 82 6.65 14.07 15.75
N LEU A 83 5.34 13.91 15.59
CA LEU A 83 4.72 13.08 14.56
C LEU A 83 4.22 13.93 13.39
N VAL A 84 4.49 13.48 12.18
CA VAL A 84 3.88 14.01 10.96
C VAL A 84 2.65 13.19 10.59
N ALA A 85 1.66 13.79 9.93
CA ALA A 85 0.46 13.11 9.46
C ALA A 85 0.37 13.12 7.94
N VAL A 86 -0.02 11.99 7.34
CA VAL A 86 -0.35 11.88 5.92
C VAL A 86 -1.60 11.03 5.70
N ARG A 87 -2.28 11.21 4.56
CA ARG A 87 -3.39 10.35 4.14
C ARG A 87 -2.91 9.45 3.01
N ARG A 88 -3.04 8.13 3.18
CA ARG A 88 -2.66 7.17 2.14
C ARG A 88 -3.80 6.97 1.14
N PRO A 89 -3.47 6.63 -0.12
CA PRO A 89 -4.47 6.39 -1.15
C PRO A 89 -5.23 5.07 -0.96
N THR A 90 -4.87 4.24 0.02
CA THR A 90 -5.52 2.95 0.30
C THR A 90 -6.38 3.02 1.57
N GLY A 91 -7.27 2.04 1.77
CA GLY A 91 -8.09 1.94 2.99
C GLY A 91 -7.31 1.50 4.24
N GLY A 92 -8.04 1.03 5.25
CA GLY A 92 -7.49 0.58 6.54
C GLY A 92 -7.46 1.66 7.62
N ARG A 93 -6.84 1.35 8.76
CA ARG A 93 -6.74 2.24 9.94
C ARG A 93 -5.39 2.95 10.06
N ALA A 94 -5.28 3.89 10.97
CA ALA A 94 -4.06 4.64 11.22
C ALA A 94 -2.88 3.71 11.54
N LEU A 95 -1.71 4.00 10.98
CA LEU A 95 -0.47 3.29 11.28
C LEU A 95 0.65 4.29 11.56
N LEU A 96 1.44 4.04 12.61
CA LEU A 96 2.64 4.80 12.90
C LEU A 96 3.84 4.15 12.22
N HIS A 97 4.46 4.89 11.30
CA HIS A 97 5.69 4.53 10.63
C HIS A 97 6.88 5.17 11.35
N HIS A 98 7.90 4.39 11.69
CA HIS A 98 9.11 4.92 12.32
C HIS A 98 10.37 4.14 11.89
N ARG A 99 10.70 3.05 12.60
CA ARG A 99 11.91 2.24 12.34
C ARG A 99 11.54 0.96 11.61
N GLU A 100 11.11 1.11 10.37
CA GLU A 100 10.64 0.01 9.54
C GLU A 100 11.17 0.05 8.11
N ILE A 101 11.10 -1.11 7.44
CA ILE A 101 11.18 -1.21 5.99
C ILE A 101 9.75 -1.29 5.47
N THR A 102 9.37 -0.35 4.64
CA THR A 102 8.07 -0.29 3.98
C THR A 102 8.21 -0.76 2.54
N TYR A 103 7.18 -1.42 2.02
CA TYR A 103 7.07 -1.72 0.61
C TYR A 103 5.73 -1.25 0.05
N SER A 104 5.71 -0.94 -1.24
CA SER A 104 4.50 -0.74 -2.01
C SER A 104 4.57 -1.54 -3.31
N VAL A 105 3.42 -2.06 -3.74
CA VAL A 105 3.26 -2.78 -5.00
C VAL A 105 2.16 -2.11 -5.81
N ALA A 106 2.50 -1.69 -7.03
CA ALA A 106 1.57 -1.17 -8.00
C ALA A 106 1.60 -2.05 -9.24
N VAL A 107 0.50 -2.73 -9.55
CA VAL A 107 0.41 -3.61 -10.72
C VAL A 107 -0.84 -3.30 -11.52
N PRO A 108 -0.80 -3.44 -12.86
CA PRO A 108 -2.00 -3.49 -13.67
C PRO A 108 -2.78 -4.75 -13.29
N VAL A 109 -4.04 -4.58 -12.92
CA VAL A 109 -4.95 -5.71 -12.59
C VAL A 109 -6.10 -5.66 -13.56
N ASP A 110 -6.41 -6.80 -14.18
CA ASP A 110 -7.60 -6.93 -14.99
C ASP A 110 -8.85 -6.81 -14.11
N HIS A 111 -9.89 -6.14 -14.59
CA HIS A 111 -11.14 -5.92 -13.86
C HIS A 111 -11.83 -7.22 -13.41
N GLU A 112 -11.58 -8.33 -14.10
CA GLU A 112 -12.10 -9.66 -13.74
C GLU A 112 -11.33 -10.30 -12.58
N VAL A 113 -10.11 -9.85 -12.30
CA VAL A 113 -9.27 -10.40 -11.24
C VAL A 113 -9.67 -9.81 -9.89
N ARG A 114 -10.07 -10.71 -8.99
CA ARG A 114 -10.34 -10.36 -7.59
C ARG A 114 -9.06 -9.88 -6.89
N TRP A 115 -9.11 -8.73 -6.22
CA TRP A 115 -7.96 -8.14 -5.52
C TRP A 115 -7.35 -9.10 -4.48
N GLN A 116 -8.14 -9.99 -3.90
CA GLN A 116 -7.68 -11.00 -2.94
C GLN A 116 -6.65 -11.94 -3.55
N HIS A 117 -6.77 -12.26 -4.84
CA HIS A 117 -5.80 -13.11 -5.55
C HIS A 117 -4.48 -12.38 -5.73
N VAL A 118 -4.52 -11.09 -6.09
CA VAL A 118 -3.32 -10.24 -6.20
C VAL A 118 -2.62 -10.13 -4.85
N TYR A 119 -3.40 -9.85 -3.80
CA TYR A 119 -2.92 -9.74 -2.42
C TYR A 119 -2.25 -11.04 -1.95
N ARG A 120 -2.90 -12.19 -2.19
CA ARG A 120 -2.35 -13.51 -1.87
C ARG A 120 -1.03 -13.76 -2.61
N ALA A 121 -1.00 -13.52 -3.92
CA ALA A 121 0.20 -13.74 -4.73
C ALA A 121 1.39 -12.89 -4.23
N ILE A 122 1.15 -11.62 -3.89
CA ILE A 122 2.17 -10.74 -3.31
C ILE A 122 2.65 -11.27 -1.95
N ASN A 123 1.73 -11.65 -1.06
CA ASN A 123 2.08 -12.17 0.25
C ASN A 123 2.87 -13.48 0.18
N GLU A 124 2.56 -14.36 -0.76
CA GLU A 124 3.31 -15.59 -0.99
C GLU A 124 4.76 -15.30 -1.44
N VAL A 125 4.96 -14.29 -2.30
CA VAL A 125 6.30 -13.83 -2.70
C VAL A 125 7.05 -13.28 -1.49
N LEU A 126 6.42 -12.43 -0.68
CA LEU A 126 7.03 -11.84 0.51
C LEU A 126 7.38 -12.88 1.56
N LEU A 127 6.49 -13.84 1.81
CA LEU A 127 6.73 -14.94 2.73
C LEU A 127 7.96 -15.74 2.31
N ARG A 128 8.04 -16.14 1.02
CA ARG A 128 9.21 -16.86 0.50
C ARG A 128 10.49 -16.05 0.67
N ALA A 129 10.44 -14.74 0.42
CA ALA A 129 11.60 -13.87 0.59
C ALA A 129 12.05 -13.79 2.06
N LEU A 130 11.11 -13.62 3.00
CA LEU A 130 11.40 -13.59 4.44
C LEU A 130 12.03 -14.90 4.92
N VAL A 131 11.44 -16.04 4.54
CA VAL A 131 11.96 -17.36 4.90
C VAL A 131 13.35 -17.59 4.30
N ALA A 132 13.59 -17.19 3.05
CA ALA A 132 14.91 -17.28 2.43
C ALA A 132 15.97 -16.43 3.13
N MET A 133 15.57 -15.34 3.80
CA MET A 133 16.45 -14.53 4.66
C MET A 133 16.59 -15.10 6.09
N GLY A 134 16.02 -16.26 6.37
CA GLY A 134 16.08 -16.90 7.69
C GLY A 134 15.07 -16.35 8.71
N VAL A 135 14.09 -15.54 8.27
CA VAL A 135 13.03 -15.02 9.14
C VAL A 135 11.88 -16.05 9.18
N PRO A 136 11.57 -16.64 10.36
CA PRO A 136 10.40 -17.50 10.49
C PRO A 136 9.13 -16.68 10.28
N ALA A 137 8.38 -17.01 9.23
CA ALA A 137 7.13 -16.33 8.88
C ALA A 137 6.11 -17.35 8.37
N ALA A 138 4.83 -17.03 8.50
CA ALA A 138 3.73 -17.82 7.98
C ALA A 138 2.56 -16.91 7.57
N VAL A 139 1.77 -17.33 6.59
CA VAL A 139 0.48 -16.66 6.29
C VAL A 139 -0.51 -17.08 7.37
N VAL A 140 -1.12 -16.09 8.02
CA VAL A 140 -2.26 -16.33 8.91
C VAL A 140 -3.53 -16.13 8.09
N GLU A 141 -4.38 -17.16 8.04
CA GLU A 141 -5.73 -17.00 7.48
C GLU A 141 -6.53 -16.08 8.40
N THR A 142 -6.92 -14.92 7.89
CA THR A 142 -7.87 -14.06 8.59
C THR A 142 -9.25 -14.72 8.52
N ARG A 143 -9.78 -15.19 9.66
CA ARG A 143 -11.23 -15.40 9.78
C ARG A 143 -11.93 -14.09 9.45
N PRO A 144 -13.08 -14.10 8.75
CA PRO A 144 -13.88 -12.90 8.63
C PRO A 144 -14.15 -12.39 10.05
N SER A 145 -13.64 -11.20 10.36
CA SER A 145 -13.96 -10.54 11.62
C SER A 145 -15.47 -10.36 11.68
N SER A 146 -16.12 -10.80 12.75
CA SER A 146 -17.45 -10.29 13.09
C SER A 146 -17.34 -8.77 13.15
N SER A 147 -17.89 -8.08 12.16
CA SER A 147 -17.85 -6.63 12.10
C SER A 147 -18.38 -6.07 13.43
N PRO A 148 -17.69 -5.13 14.09
CA PRO A 148 -18.39 -4.20 14.95
C PRO A 148 -19.45 -3.53 14.07
N THR A 149 -20.69 -3.51 14.53
CA THR A 149 -21.81 -2.86 13.87
C THR A 149 -21.37 -1.54 13.24
N HIS A 150 -21.47 -1.45 11.91
CA HIS A 150 -21.51 -0.18 11.21
C HIS A 150 -22.75 0.56 11.74
N HIS A 151 -22.59 1.37 12.78
CA HIS A 151 -23.53 2.46 12.98
C HIS A 151 -23.33 3.40 11.78
N ALA A 152 -24.28 3.33 10.86
CA ALA A 152 -24.47 4.34 9.84
C ALA A 152 -24.81 5.66 10.55
N SER A 153 -23.78 6.37 10.99
CA SER A 153 -23.83 7.80 11.21
C SER A 153 -23.24 8.44 9.96
N ASP A 154 -24.05 9.26 9.31
CA ASP A 154 -23.79 9.99 8.06
C ASP A 154 -22.30 10.18 7.74
N VAL A 155 -21.85 9.57 6.63
CA VAL A 155 -20.49 9.73 6.14
C VAL A 155 -20.36 11.10 5.50
N ALA A 156 -20.07 12.10 6.32
CA ALA A 156 -19.41 13.30 5.83
C ALA A 156 -18.08 12.91 5.18
N PRO A 157 -17.66 13.57 4.08
CA PRO A 157 -16.38 13.27 3.44
C PRO A 157 -15.25 13.33 4.47
N ALA A 158 -14.39 12.29 4.48
CA ALA A 158 -13.24 12.25 5.38
C ALA A 158 -12.33 13.45 5.06
N ALA A 159 -12.28 14.40 6.00
CA ALA A 159 -11.51 15.61 5.82
C ALA A 159 -10.01 15.28 5.65
N GLY A 160 -9.30 16.09 4.85
CA GLY A 160 -7.86 15.94 4.63
C GLY A 160 -7.08 15.96 5.95
N VAL A 161 -5.80 15.56 5.94
CA VAL A 161 -4.95 15.72 7.13
C VAL A 161 -4.78 17.19 7.55
N ASP A 162 -5.09 18.12 6.65
CA ASP A 162 -5.13 19.56 6.94
C ASP A 162 -6.30 19.97 7.83
N ALA A 163 -7.32 19.10 7.96
CA ALA A 163 -8.51 19.30 8.77
C ALA A 163 -8.50 18.45 10.07
N LEU A 164 -7.30 17.97 10.45
CA LEU A 164 -6.99 17.46 11.79
C LEU A 164 -7.03 18.56 12.85
#